data_AF-A0A858QXQ0-F1
#
_entry.id   AF-A0A858QXQ0-F1
#
_cell.length_a   1.000
_cell.length_b   1.000
_cell.length_c   1.000
_cell.angle_alpha   90.00
_cell.angle_beta   90.00
_cell.angle_gamma   90.00
#
_symmetry.space_group_name_H-M   'P 1'
#
loop_
_entity.id
_entity.type
_entity.pdbx_description
1 polymer ?
#
loop_
_entity_poly.entity_id
_entity_poly.type
_entity_poly.pdbx_seq_one_letter_code
_entity_poly.pdbx_strand_id
1 'polypeptide(L)'
;MAEDNKTEVTADENQQQIRGRSAFNVELTPAGVVINTVFVGEDEQVRPLPAVFPNLEYALNQIDALRGMVVSQFAQAAELGMKSLQAQQAASEEEAQESEKH
;
A
#
# COMPACT_ATOMS: atom_id res chain seq x y z
N MET A 1 30.21 -5.33 47.25
CA MET A 1 30.41 -4.96 45.84
C MET A 1 29.41 -5.77 45.04
N ALA A 2 28.43 -5.11 44.43
CA ALA A 2 27.25 -5.73 43.84
C ALA A 2 27.59 -6.38 42.48
N GLU A 3 27.43 -7.70 42.47
CA GLU A 3 26.73 -8.55 41.51
C GLU A 3 26.65 -8.09 40.04
N ASP A 4 27.29 -8.91 39.20
CA ASP A 4 26.82 -9.42 37.90
C ASP A 4 25.49 -8.86 37.37
N ASN A 5 25.58 -8.17 36.23
CA ASN A 5 24.53 -8.26 35.20
C ASN A 5 25.14 -8.03 33.82
N LYS A 6 25.90 -9.01 33.34
CA LYS A 6 26.13 -9.19 31.91
C LYS A 6 24.84 -9.80 31.35
N THR A 7 23.90 -8.96 30.94
CA THR A 7 22.75 -9.40 30.15
C THR A 7 23.29 -9.84 28.79
N GLU A 8 23.70 -11.12 28.71
CA GLU A 8 23.83 -11.83 27.46
C GLU A 8 22.44 -11.86 26.82
N VAL A 9 22.24 -10.97 25.86
CA VAL A 9 21.16 -11.08 24.90
C VAL A 9 21.42 -12.36 24.13
N THR A 10 20.80 -13.46 24.58
CA THR A 10 20.70 -14.70 23.82
C THR A 10 19.94 -14.36 22.54
N ALA A 11 20.68 -14.04 21.48
CA ALA A 11 20.15 -13.97 20.13
C ALA A 11 19.65 -15.38 19.80
N ASP A 12 18.34 -15.53 19.76
CA ASP A 12 17.66 -16.75 19.36
C ASP A 12 18.24 -17.22 18.00
N GLU A 13 18.97 -18.34 18.01
CA GLU A 13 19.70 -18.92 16.88
C GLU A 13 18.76 -19.64 15.88
N ASN A 14 17.60 -19.04 15.60
CA ASN A 14 16.72 -19.43 14.50
C ASN A 14 16.40 -18.22 13.60
N GLN A 15 17.35 -17.28 13.48
CA GLN A 15 17.34 -16.30 12.39
C GLN A 15 17.63 -17.03 11.08
N GLN A 16 16.63 -17.73 10.54
CA GLN A 16 16.59 -17.98 9.10
C GLN A 16 16.76 -16.61 8.46
N GLN A 17 17.94 -16.36 7.92
CA GLN A 17 18.27 -15.12 7.25
C GLN A 17 17.42 -15.07 5.98
N ILE A 18 16.18 -14.61 6.10
CA ILE A 18 15.27 -14.49 4.97
C ILE A 18 15.83 -13.37 4.10
N ARG A 19 16.43 -13.75 2.97
CA ARG A 19 16.86 -12.82 1.93
C ARG A 19 15.66 -12.50 1.05
N GLY A 20 15.54 -11.24 0.67
CA GLY A 20 14.39 -10.76 -0.09
C GLY A 20 14.33 -9.24 -0.12
N ARG A 21 13.27 -8.72 -0.72
CA ARG A 21 13.07 -7.29 -0.96
C ARG A 21 11.83 -6.80 -0.22
N SER A 22 11.99 -5.69 0.50
CA SER A 22 10.84 -4.96 1.03
C SER A 22 10.12 -4.27 -0.13
N ALA A 23 8.80 -4.41 -0.19
CA ALA A 23 7.94 -3.81 -1.21
C ALA A 23 6.71 -3.18 -0.55
N PHE A 24 6.08 -2.25 -1.27
CA PHE A 24 4.83 -1.64 -0.86
C PHE A 24 3.73 -2.13 -1.79
N ASN A 25 2.67 -2.68 -1.20
CA ASN A 25 1.41 -2.90 -1.89
C ASN A 25 0.52 -1.67 -1.69
N VAL A 26 0.11 -1.03 -2.77
CA VAL A 26 -0.72 0.18 -2.76
C VAL A 26 -2.03 -0.16 -3.44
N GLU A 27 -3.14 0.06 -2.74
CA GLU A 27 -4.48 -0.32 -3.21
C GLU A 27 -5.48 0.82 -2.99
N LEU A 28 -6.41 0.98 -3.93
CA LEU A 28 -7.57 1.85 -3.73
C LEU A 28 -8.72 1.09 -3.11
N THR A 29 -9.23 1.63 -2.02
CA THR A 29 -10.43 1.16 -1.34
C THR A 29 -11.49 2.27 -1.32
N PRO A 30 -12.76 1.98 -0.99
CA PRO A 30 -13.78 3.00 -0.80
C PRO A 30 -13.43 4.03 0.30
N ALA A 31 -12.59 3.64 1.28
CA ALA A 31 -12.14 4.52 2.35
C ALA A 31 -10.93 5.41 1.93
N GLY A 32 -10.27 5.09 0.81
CA GLY A 32 -9.08 5.79 0.32
C GLY A 32 -7.96 4.85 -0.12
N VAL A 33 -6.74 5.38 -0.21
CA VAL A 33 -5.54 4.62 -0.60
C VAL A 33 -4.94 3.93 0.63
N VAL A 34 -4.81 2.61 0.57
CA VAL A 34 -4.21 1.78 1.61
C VAL A 34 -2.81 1.36 1.16
N ILE A 35 -1.84 1.45 2.08
CA ILE A 35 -0.45 1.08 1.84
C ILE A 35 -0.08 -0.03 2.83
N ASN A 36 0.27 -1.20 2.31
CA ASN A 36 0.75 -2.32 3.09
C ASN A 36 2.21 -2.58 2.77
N THR A 37 3.00 -2.82 3.82
CA THR A 37 4.38 -3.25 3.66
C THR A 37 4.42 -4.77 3.54
N VAL A 38 5.05 -5.25 2.48
CA VAL A 38 5.24 -6.68 2.24
C VAL A 38 6.70 -6.97 1.98
N PHE A 39 7.12 -8.19 2.31
CA PHE A 39 8.44 -8.68 1.99
C PHE A 39 8.30 -9.82 1.00
N VAL A 40 9.02 -9.69 -0.10
CA VAL A 40 9.09 -10.70 -1.15
C VAL A 40 10.37 -11.49 -0.94
N GLY A 41 10.25 -12.74 -0.50
CA GLY A 41 11.40 -13.63 -0.36
C GLY A 41 11.91 -14.15 -1.71
N GLU A 42 13.08 -14.78 -1.70
CA GLU A 42 13.63 -15.49 -2.89
C GLU A 42 12.72 -16.64 -3.37
N ASP A 43 11.79 -17.09 -2.52
CA ASP A 43 10.75 -18.07 -2.80
C ASP A 43 9.52 -17.49 -3.52
N GLU A 44 9.57 -16.23 -3.97
CA GLU A 44 8.44 -15.44 -4.52
C GLU A 44 7.24 -15.31 -3.58
N GLN A 45 7.37 -15.76 -2.33
CA GLN A 45 6.32 -15.65 -1.33
C GLN A 45 6.28 -14.24 -0.76
N VAL A 46 5.08 -13.69 -0.73
CA VAL A 46 4.79 -12.38 -0.16
C VAL A 46 4.35 -12.55 1.28
N ARG A 47 5.09 -11.99 2.23
CA ARG A 47 4.79 -12.05 3.67
C ARG A 47 4.66 -10.65 4.26
N PRO A 48 3.71 -10.39 5.17
CA PRO A 48 3.64 -9.12 5.88
C PRO A 48 4.81 -9.06 6.88
N LEU A 49 5.88 -8.37 6.50
CA LEU A 49 7.05 -8.13 7.34
C LEU A 49 7.37 -6.63 7.34
N PRO A 50 8.00 -6.11 8.41
CA PRO A 50 8.43 -4.71 8.44
C PRO A 50 9.43 -4.44 7.30
N ALA A 51 9.28 -3.29 6.64
CA ALA A 51 10.27 -2.84 5.66
C ALA A 51 11.53 -2.41 6.39
N VAL A 52 12.65 -3.03 6.03
CA VAL A 52 13.97 -2.63 6.51
C VAL A 52 14.71 -1.98 5.34
N PHE A 53 15.12 -0.73 5.53
CA PHE A 53 15.95 -0.02 4.55
C PHE A 53 17.43 -0.13 4.94
N PRO A 54 18.27 -0.78 4.13
CA PRO A 54 19.68 -1.03 4.48
C PRO A 54 20.55 0.22 4.41
N ASN A 55 20.13 1.25 3.65
CA ASN A 55 20.84 2.53 3.56
C ASN A 55 19.89 3.66 3.12
N LEU A 56 20.38 4.90 3.22
CA LEU A 56 19.61 6.10 2.90
C LEU A 56 19.19 6.17 1.42
N GLU A 57 20.11 5.89 0.49
CA GLU A 57 19.84 5.95 -0.94
C GLU A 57 18.70 5.01 -1.34
N TYR A 58 18.74 3.78 -0.84
CA TYR A 58 17.69 2.79 -1.03
C TYR A 58 16.36 3.26 -0.44
N ALA A 59 16.38 3.81 0.79
CA ALA A 59 15.17 4.32 1.44
C ALA A 59 14.49 5.40 0.58
N LEU A 60 15.26 6.37 0.09
CA LEU A 60 14.76 7.47 -0.72
C LEU A 60 14.18 6.97 -2.05
N ASN A 61 14.90 6.09 -2.76
CA ASN A 61 14.42 5.48 -3.99
C ASN A 61 13.08 4.74 -3.80
N GLN A 62 12.93 4.01 -2.69
CA GLN A 62 11.69 3.30 -2.37
C GLN A 62 10.54 4.25 -2.02
N ILE A 63 10.82 5.36 -1.32
CA ILE A 63 9.83 6.38 -0.98
C ILE A 63 9.35 7.12 -2.24
N ASP A 64 10.27 7.46 -3.16
CA ASP A 64 9.91 8.12 -4.42
C ASP A 64 9.04 7.22 -5.30
N ALA A 65 9.36 5.91 -5.37
CA ALA A 65 8.52 4.93 -6.03
C ALA A 65 7.13 4.84 -5.37
N LEU A 66 7.07 4.79 -4.04
CA LEU A 66 5.80 4.78 -3.29
C LEU A 66 4.97 6.03 -3.57
N ARG A 67 5.60 7.20 -3.57
CA ARG A 67 4.95 8.47 -3.90
C ARG A 67 4.28 8.39 -5.27
N GLY A 68 4.99 7.88 -6.28
CA GLY A 68 4.45 7.70 -7.62
C GLY A 68 3.20 6.79 -7.65
N MET A 69 3.26 5.66 -6.96
CA MET A 69 2.13 4.73 -6.86
C MET A 69 0.91 5.36 -6.19
N VAL A 70 1.11 6.08 -5.08
CA VAL A 70 0.02 6.77 -4.36
C VAL A 70 -0.64 7.83 -5.23
N VAL A 71 0.16 8.66 -5.92
CA VAL A 71 -0.37 9.67 -6.85
C VAL A 71 -1.19 9.02 -7.97
N SER A 72 -0.69 7.93 -8.56
CA SER A 72 -1.43 7.19 -9.59
C SER A 72 -2.77 6.67 -9.05
N GLN A 73 -2.78 6.15 -7.83
CA GLN A 73 -4.00 5.58 -7.26
C GLN A 73 -5.07 6.64 -6.98
N PHE A 74 -4.68 7.83 -6.53
CA PHE A 74 -5.59 8.96 -6.38
C PHE A 74 -6.07 9.52 -7.72
N ALA A 75 -5.22 9.54 -8.75
CA ALA A 75 -5.64 9.93 -10.09
C ALA A 75 -6.74 8.99 -10.62
N GLN A 76 -6.54 7.67 -10.49
CA GLN A 76 -7.56 6.67 -10.84
C GLN A 76 -8.85 6.87 -10.05
N ALA A 77 -8.77 7.16 -8.74
CA ALA A 77 -9.94 7.43 -7.93
C ALA A 77 -10.73 8.64 -8.43
N ALA A 78 -10.05 9.72 -8.83
CA ALA A 78 -10.68 10.91 -9.39
C ALA A 78 -11.39 10.63 -10.72
N GLU A 79 -10.77 9.83 -11.60
CA GLU A 79 -11.39 9.41 -12.86
C GLU A 79 -12.64 8.55 -12.64
N LEU A 80 -12.60 7.62 -11.69
CA LEU A 80 -13.75 6.80 -11.32
C LEU A 80 -14.88 7.65 -10.73
N GLY A 81 -14.55 8.63 -9.88
CA GLY A 81 -15.52 9.61 -9.36
C GLY A 81 -16.19 10.40 -10.48
N MET A 82 -15.41 10.92 -11.44
CA MET A 82 -15.94 11.67 -12.59
C MET A 82 -16.89 10.82 -13.45
N LYS A 83 -16.54 9.56 -13.73
CA LYS A 83 -17.39 8.62 -14.48
C LYS A 83 -18.71 8.36 -13.75
N SER A 84 -18.69 8.24 -12.42
CA SER A 84 -19.91 8.01 -11.64
C SER A 84 -20.88 9.20 -11.70
N LEU A 85 -20.35 10.43 -11.68
CA LEU A 85 -21.16 11.64 -11.78
C LEU A 85 -21.80 11.78 -13.17
N GLN A 86 -21.05 11.49 -14.24
CA GLN A 86 -21.59 11.51 -15.61
C GLN A 86 -22.69 10.45 -15.80
N ALA A 87 -22.49 9.25 -15.25
CA ALA A 87 -23.49 8.19 -15.29
C ALA A 87 -24.76 8.57 -14.52
N GLN A 88 -24.65 9.26 -13.38
CA GLN A 88 -25.80 9.78 -12.64
C GLN A 88 -26.54 10.90 -13.39
N GLN A 89 -25.82 11.79 -14.07
CA GLN A 89 -26.43 12.86 -14.86
C GLN A 89 -27.24 12.29 -16.03
N ALA A 90 -26.67 11.35 -16.79
CA ALA A 90 -27.37 10.71 -17.91
C ALA A 90 -28.62 9.94 -17.46
N ALA A 91 -28.55 9.20 -16.35
CA ALA A 91 -29.71 8.49 -15.80
C ALA A 91 -30.81 9.46 -15.33
N SER A 92 -30.45 10.61 -14.75
CA SER A 92 -31.40 11.63 -14.30
C SER A 92 -32.10 12.33 -15.46
N GLU A 93 -31.41 12.51 -16.60
CA GLU A 93 -31.98 13.10 -17.82
C GLU A 93 -32.95 12.13 -18.53
N GLU A 94 -32.69 10.83 -18.49
CA GLU A 94 -33.60 9.80 -19.03
C GLU A 94 -34.87 9.65 -18.19
N GLU A 95 -34.77 9.64 -16.85
CA GLU A 95 -35.93 9.58 -15.95
C GLU A 95 -36.83 10.82 -16.04
N ALA A 96 -36.24 12.00 -16.26
CA ALA A 96 -36.98 13.24 -16.47
C ALA A 96 -37.76 13.24 -17.80
N GLN A 97 -37.21 12.66 -18.87
CA GLN A 97 -37.88 12.58 -20.17
C GLN A 97 -39.00 11.52 -20.22
N GLU A 98 -38.90 10.44 -19.44
CA GLU A 98 -39.93 9.39 -19.38
C GLU A 98 -41.16 9.82 -18.55
N SER A 99 -40.97 10.65 -17.51
CA SER A 99 -42.06 11.20 -16.70
C SER A 99 -42.89 12.28 -17.42
N GLU A 100 -42.35 12.93 -18.45
CA GLU A 100 -43.06 13.97 -19.23
C GLU A 100 -43.97 13.39 -20.34
N LYS A 101 -43.95 12.07 -20.53
CA LYS A 101 -44.67 11.37 -21.62
C LYS A 101 -45.90 10.60 -21.16
N HIS A 102 -46.33 10.76 -19.91
CA HIS A 102 -47.48 10.07 -19.31
C HIS A 102 -48.51 11.02 -18.70
#